data_AF-A0AA39QGC9-F1
#
_entry.id   AF-A0AA39QGC9-F1
#
_cell.length_a   1.000
_cell.length_b   1.000
_cell.length_c   1.000
_cell.angle_alpha   90.00
_cell.angle_beta   90.00
_cell.angle_gamma   90.00
#
_symmetry.space_group_name_H-M   'P 1'
#
loop_
_entity.id
_entity.type
_entity.pdbx_description
1 polymer ?
#
loop_
_entity_poly.entity_id
_entity_poly.type
_entity_poly.pdbx_seq_one_letter_code
_entity_poly.pdbx_strand_id
1 'polypeptide(L)' 'TSGRLFTYLPLPIRTGFPCHVHGLFALTQSRQNLTNKTEIGIVRGSDDSVLIEWNQLLFEKYLPK' A
#
# COMPACT_ATOMS: atom_id res chain seq x y z
N THR A 1 -2.12 -13.54 -15.52
CA THR A 1 -2.93 -13.11 -14.35
C THR A 1 -2.38 -11.81 -13.83
N SER A 2 -3.20 -10.84 -13.42
CA SER A 2 -2.72 -9.57 -12.86
C SER A 2 -3.20 -9.46 -11.41
N GLY A 3 -2.25 -9.51 -10.48
CA GLY A 3 -2.46 -9.40 -9.05
C GLY A 3 -3.19 -8.13 -8.64
N ARG A 4 -3.77 -8.16 -7.45
CA ARG A 4 -4.52 -7.05 -6.85
C ARG A 4 -4.20 -6.98 -5.37
N LEU A 5 -4.32 -5.78 -4.81
CA LEU A 5 -4.19 -5.53 -3.38
C LEU A 5 -5.56 -5.60 -2.70
N PHE A 6 -5.59 -6.06 -1.46
CA PHE A 6 -6.79 -6.18 -0.64
C PHE A 6 -6.49 -5.68 0.78
N THR A 7 -7.40 -4.89 1.37
CA THR A 7 -7.40 -4.59 2.82
C THR A 7 -8.56 -5.28 3.53
N TYR A 8 -9.73 -5.27 2.87
CA TYR A 8 -10.92 -6.07 3.21
C TYR A 8 -11.67 -6.42 1.91
N LEU A 9 -11.85 -5.42 1.06
CA LEU A 9 -12.31 -5.56 -0.33
C LEU A 9 -11.12 -5.35 -1.30
N PRO A 10 -11.24 -5.80 -2.56
CA PRO A 10 -10.25 -5.53 -3.59
C PRO A 10 -10.07 -4.03 -3.80
N LEU A 11 -8.83 -3.56 -3.72
CA LEU A 11 -8.47 -2.20 -4.10
C LEU A 11 -8.48 -2.07 -5.64
N PRO A 12 -8.76 -0.87 -6.19
CA PRO A 12 -8.71 -0.61 -7.63
C PRO A 12 -7.27 -0.51 -8.17
N ILE A 13 -6.32 -1.23 -7.54
CA ILE A 13 -4.88 -1.21 -7.84
C ILE A 13 -4.49 -2.57 -8.42
N ARG A 14 -4.04 -2.57 -9.67
CA ARG A 14 -3.48 -3.77 -10.32
C ARG A 14 -1.96 -3.76 -10.16
N THR A 15 -1.39 -4.85 -9.65
CA THR A 15 0.04 -4.90 -9.31
C THR A 15 0.88 -5.64 -10.34
N GLY A 16 0.26 -6.41 -11.24
CA GLY A 16 1.01 -7.25 -12.19
C GLY A 16 1.61 -8.52 -11.58
N PHE A 17 1.57 -8.69 -10.25
CA PHE A 17 2.05 -9.91 -9.59
C PHE A 17 1.25 -11.14 -10.02
N PRO A 18 1.85 -12.35 -9.95
CA PRO A 18 1.13 -13.59 -10.23
C PRO A 18 0.11 -13.95 -9.12
N CYS A 19 0.08 -13.20 -8.02
CA CYS A 19 -0.76 -13.43 -6.85
C CYS A 19 -1.51 -12.17 -6.38
N HIS A 20 -2.54 -12.37 -5.57
CA HIS A 20 -3.19 -11.30 -4.82
C HIS A 20 -2.48 -11.10 -3.48
N VAL A 21 -2.37 -9.86 -3.03
CA VAL A 21 -1.72 -9.50 -1.77
C VAL A 21 -2.77 -8.88 -0.85
N HIS A 22 -2.98 -9.49 0.32
CA HIS A 22 -3.87 -8.98 1.35
C HIS A 22 -3.03 -8.47 2.53
N GLY A 23 -3.36 -7.29 3.03
CA GLY A 23 -2.63 -6.67 4.13
C GLY A 23 -3.15 -5.28 4.48
N LEU A 24 -2.58 -4.72 5.54
CA LEU A 24 -2.77 -3.31 5.86
C LEU A 24 -1.89 -2.48 4.94
N PHE A 25 -2.45 -1.41 4.38
CA PHE A 25 -1.74 -0.49 3.50
C PHE A 25 -2.06 0.95 3.90
N ALA A 26 -1.06 1.83 3.84
CA ALA A 26 -1.34 3.27 3.81
C ALA A 26 -1.97 3.62 2.46
N LEU A 27 -3.17 4.21 2.48
CA LEU A 27 -3.92 4.57 1.28
C LEU A 27 -4.20 6.07 1.28
N THR A 28 -4.30 6.63 0.08
CA THR A 28 -4.80 8.00 -0.10
C THR A 28 -6.22 8.12 0.48
N GLN A 29 -6.68 9.34 0.78
CA GLN A 29 -8.05 9.54 1.28
C GLN A 29 -9.14 8.92 0.36
N SER A 30 -8.93 8.97 -0.95
CA SER A 30 -9.81 8.35 -1.95
C SER A 30 -9.77 6.82 -1.96
N ARG A 31 -8.79 6.20 -1.28
CA ARG A 31 -8.53 4.75 -1.22
C ARG A 31 -8.30 4.10 -2.58
N GLN A 32 -7.86 4.88 -3.56
CA GLN A 32 -7.58 4.40 -4.91
C GLN A 32 -6.09 4.16 -5.16
N ASN A 33 -5.22 4.72 -4.34
CA ASN A 33 -3.77 4.62 -4.48
C ASN A 33 -3.11 4.38 -3.12
N LEU A 34 -1.87 3.89 -3.15
CA LEU A 34 -1.01 3.83 -1.97
C LEU A 34 -0.52 5.24 -1.64
N THR A 35 -0.54 5.58 -0.35
CA THR A 35 0.06 6.82 0.15
C THR A 35 1.58 6.69 0.17
N ASN A 36 2.25 7.83 -0.05
CA ASN A 36 3.70 7.94 -0.06
C ASN A 36 4.19 8.96 0.98
N LYS A 37 5.50 8.96 1.26
CA LYS A 37 6.15 9.89 2.20
C LYS A 37 6.04 11.38 1.83
N THR A 38 5.59 11.71 0.61
CA THR A 38 5.43 13.08 0.12
C THR A 38 4.06 13.68 0.44
N GLU A 39 3.16 12.92 1.05
CA GLU A 39 1.80 13.37 1.32
C GLU A 39 1.76 14.38 2.47
N ILE A 40 0.99 15.46 2.29
CA ILE A 40 0.98 16.62 3.18
C ILE A 40 0.10 16.31 4.39
N GLY A 41 0.54 16.68 5.59
CA GLY A 41 -0.24 16.48 6.83
C GLY A 41 0.10 15.20 7.59
N ILE A 42 1.11 14.45 7.17
CA ILE A 42 1.56 13.25 7.88
C ILE A 42 2.51 13.64 9.00
N VAL A 43 2.07 13.37 10.23
CA VAL A 43 2.85 13.64 11.45
C VAL A 43 3.84 12.50 11.66
N ARG A 44 5.12 12.83 11.86
CA ARG A 44 6.14 11.81 12.17
C ARG A 44 5.79 11.08 13.47
N GLY A 45 5.81 9.75 13.42
CA GLY A 45 5.46 8.89 14.55
C GLY A 45 3.96 8.63 14.70
N SER A 46 3.11 9.10 13.78
CA SER A 46 1.71 8.67 13.71
C SER A 46 1.58 7.28 13.10
N ASP A 47 0.42 6.64 13.28
CA ASP A 47 0.09 5.37 12.65
C ASP A 47 0.21 5.44 11.11
N ASP A 48 -0.19 6.56 10.50
CA ASP A 48 -0.03 6.79 9.06
C ASP A 48 1.44 6.73 8.64
N SER A 49 2.35 7.31 9.44
CA SER A 49 3.78 7.29 9.14
C SER A 49 4.34 5.86 9.15
N VAL A 50 3.89 5.02 10.08
CA VAL A 50 4.28 3.60 10.17
C VAL A 50 3.73 2.81 8.99
N LEU A 51 2.46 3.01 8.62
CA LEU A 51 1.85 2.31 7.49
C LEU A 51 2.51 2.66 6.14
N ILE A 52 3.06 3.87 6.00
CA ILE A 52 3.80 4.28 4.80
C ILE A 52 5.14 3.58 4.72
N GLU A 53 5.87 3.52 5.82
CA GLU A 53 7.13 2.76 5.88
C GLU A 53 6.87 1.28 5.62
N TRP A 54 5.78 0.73 6.14
CA TRP A 54 5.34 -0.62 5.85
C TRP A 54 5.08 -0.84 4.36
N ASN A 55 4.32 0.04 3.69
CA ASN A 55 4.11 -0.04 2.25
C ASN A 55 5.46 -0.08 1.50
N GLN A 56 6.38 0.83 1.80
CA GLN A 56 7.68 0.87 1.13
C GLN A 56 8.45 -0.43 1.32
N LEU A 57 8.58 -0.89 2.57
CA LEU A 57 9.28 -2.12 2.89
C LEU A 57 8.67 -3.35 2.19
N LEU A 58 7.33 -3.44 2.19
CA LEU A 58 6.60 -4.54 1.58
C LEU A 58 6.88 -4.62 0.08
N PHE A 59 6.73 -3.50 -0.64
CA PHE A 59 6.93 -3.46 -2.10
C PHE A 59 8.39 -3.54 -2.53
N GLU A 60 9.32 -3.02 -1.73
CA GLU A 60 10.75 -3.04 -2.08
C GLU A 60 11.40 -4.39 -1.79
N LYS A 61 11.02 -5.05 -0.68
CA LYS A 61 11.74 -6.21 -0.15
C LYS A 61 11.02 -7.54 -0.29
N TYR A 62 9.69 -7.54 -0.19
CA TYR A 62 8.92 -8.77 -0.01
C TYR A 62 8.02 -9.13 -1.19
N LEU A 63 7.59 -8.15 -1.98
CA LEU A 63 6.74 -8.42 -3.13
C LEU A 63 7.55 -8.81 -4.38
N PRO A 64 7.02 -9.72 -5.22
CA PRO A 64 7.66 -10.12 -6.46
C PRO A 64 7.87 -8.92 -7.41
N LYS A 65 8.87 -8.99 -8.29
CA LYS A 65 9.07 -8.00 -9.36
C LYS A 65 8.48 -8.49 -10.68
#